data_AF-A0A358Q1J5-F1
#
_entry.id   AF-A0A358Q1J5-F1
#
_cell.length_a   1.000
_cell.length_b   1.000
_cell.length_c   1.000
_cell.angle_alpha   90.00
_cell.angle_beta   90.00
_cell.angle_gamma   90.00
#
_symmetry.space_group_name_H-M   'P 1'
#
loop_
_entity.id
_entity.type
_entity.pdbx_description
1 polymer ?
#
loop_
_entity_poly.entity_id
_entity_poly.type
_entity_poly.pdbx_seq_one_letter_code
_entity_poly.pdbx_strand_id
1 'polypeptide(L)'
;MSITFVLLFNKMVFGGLLFHEIAGIGIGLGIAIHIVLNIQWVKKVTIRLFDKTLPGKTRLGYLLNLLFLIAMIFIIVSGLFISKILFPNLRLGNEAWFKMSHISISYLTLFLISIHIGLHGKWIINQSKQLLKIRSSKTTGMIGKLALVILLLFGGYEIIATNFAARIQSVGQVFNFTTSAGLKQRPAGNLKIPSDIQKRPEGRGQNNHSALKEDPNPLGIITTYFGIMSVFAILTYYAEKFWTRRKEV
;
A
#
# COMPACT_ATOMS: atom_id res chain seq x y z
N MET A 1 -13.06 -4.05 3.66
CA MET A 1 -11.83 -3.31 4.02
C MET A 1 -10.91 -3.11 2.83
N SER A 2 -10.53 -4.15 2.07
CA SER A 2 -9.51 -4.02 1.01
C SER A 2 -9.87 -3.09 -0.16
N ILE A 3 -11.11 -3.12 -0.66
CA ILE A 3 -11.56 -2.21 -1.74
C ILE A 3 -11.56 -0.75 -1.25
N THR A 4 -12.10 -0.52 -0.05
CA THR A 4 -12.08 0.80 0.61
C THR A 4 -10.65 1.31 0.76
N PHE A 5 -9.71 0.46 1.18
CA PHE A 5 -8.30 0.82 1.30
C PHE A 5 -7.70 1.29 -0.03
N VAL A 6 -7.99 0.58 -1.14
CA VAL A 6 -7.54 0.98 -2.49
C VAL A 6 -8.12 2.34 -2.91
N LEU A 7 -9.41 2.59 -2.63
CA LEU A 7 -10.04 3.86 -2.94
C LEU A 7 -9.36 5.05 -2.23
N LEU A 8 -8.84 4.83 -1.03
CA LEU A 8 -8.20 5.88 -0.23
C LEU A 8 -6.83 6.33 -0.76
N PHE A 9 -6.24 5.64 -1.75
CA PHE A 9 -5.03 6.13 -2.40
C PHE A 9 -5.21 7.45 -3.15
N ASN A 10 -6.46 7.80 -3.48
CA ASN A 10 -6.80 9.12 -3.95
C ASN A 10 -7.70 9.83 -2.93
N LYS A 11 -7.12 10.82 -2.25
CA LYS A 11 -7.81 11.65 -1.24
C LYS A 11 -8.96 12.50 -1.79
N MET A 12 -9.12 12.59 -3.11
CA MET A 12 -10.15 13.41 -3.76
C MET A 12 -11.42 12.62 -4.12
N VAL A 13 -11.47 11.32 -3.82
CA VAL A 13 -12.63 10.44 -4.08
C VAL A 13 -13.84 10.82 -3.24
N PHE A 14 -15.04 10.68 -3.82
CA PHE A 14 -16.35 10.82 -3.14
C PHE A 14 -16.47 12.05 -2.24
N GLY A 15 -16.18 13.24 -2.77
CA GLY A 15 -16.33 14.50 -2.02
C GLY A 15 -15.08 14.93 -1.25
N GLY A 16 -13.94 14.26 -1.49
CA GLY A 16 -12.63 14.79 -1.16
C GLY A 16 -12.08 14.36 0.19
N LEU A 17 -11.28 15.25 0.79
CA LEU A 17 -10.48 14.92 1.97
C LEU A 17 -11.35 14.45 3.16
N LEU A 18 -12.57 14.98 3.29
CA LEU A 18 -13.49 14.59 4.37
C LEU A 18 -13.87 13.11 4.26
N PHE A 19 -14.18 12.62 3.06
CA PHE A 19 -14.45 11.21 2.84
C PHE A 19 -13.22 10.36 3.17
N HIS A 20 -12.02 10.80 2.77
CA HIS A 20 -10.79 10.06 3.06
C HIS A 20 -10.56 9.88 4.57
N GLU A 21 -10.78 10.94 5.36
CA GLU A 21 -10.61 10.87 6.82
C GLU A 21 -11.69 9.98 7.48
N ILE A 22 -12.97 10.14 7.11
CA ILE A 22 -14.07 9.32 7.66
C ILE A 22 -13.90 7.85 7.31
N ALA A 23 -13.63 7.54 6.04
CA ALA A 23 -13.42 6.17 5.59
C ALA A 23 -12.16 5.55 6.20
N GLY A 24 -11.11 6.35 6.42
CA GLY A 24 -9.91 5.92 7.16
C GLY A 24 -10.23 5.50 8.60
N ILE A 25 -11.03 6.28 9.33
CA ILE A 25 -11.52 5.92 10.67
C ILE A 25 -12.38 4.65 10.62
N GLY A 26 -13.27 4.55 9.63
CA GLY A 26 -14.11 3.36 9.41
C GLY A 26 -13.28 2.08 9.21
N ILE A 27 -12.20 2.15 8.40
CA ILE A 27 -11.24 1.06 8.26
C ILE A 27 -10.56 0.75 9.59
N GLY A 28 -10.16 1.78 10.35
CA GLY A 28 -9.53 1.62 11.66
C GLY A 28 -10.42 0.89 12.66
N LEU A 29 -11.69 1.29 12.77
CA LEU A 29 -12.69 0.60 13.59
C LEU A 29 -12.91 -0.84 13.12
N GLY A 30 -13.03 -1.05 11.82
CA GLY A 30 -13.17 -2.38 11.23
C GLY A 30 -12.00 -3.31 11.56
N ILE A 31 -10.77 -2.79 11.55
CA ILE A 31 -9.57 -3.52 11.90
C ILE A 31 -9.52 -3.79 13.40
N ALA A 32 -9.88 -2.83 14.25
CA ALA A 32 -9.97 -3.04 15.70
C ALA A 32 -10.94 -4.18 16.03
N ILE A 33 -12.14 -4.17 15.44
CA ILE A 33 -13.13 -5.25 15.58
C ILE A 33 -12.55 -6.58 15.07
N HIS A 34 -11.93 -6.58 13.89
CA HIS A 34 -11.31 -7.79 13.34
C HIS A 34 -10.25 -8.40 14.27
N ILE A 35 -9.39 -7.57 14.87
CA ILE A 35 -8.35 -7.99 15.82
C ILE A 35 -8.97 -8.54 17.10
N VAL A 36 -9.94 -7.83 17.68
CA VAL A 36 -10.60 -8.25 18.94
C VAL A 36 -11.29 -9.60 18.75
N LEU A 37 -12.05 -9.77 17.67
CA LEU A 37 -12.71 -11.04 17.35
C LEU A 37 -11.72 -12.18 17.10
N ASN A 38 -10.50 -11.87 16.65
CA ASN A 38 -9.47 -12.86 16.30
C ASN A 38 -8.26 -12.81 17.24
N ILE A 39 -8.41 -12.32 18.48
CA ILE A 39 -7.28 -12.06 19.37
C ILE A 39 -6.48 -13.33 19.70
N GLN A 40 -7.16 -14.47 19.78
CA GLN A 40 -6.53 -15.77 20.00
C GLN A 40 -5.66 -16.20 18.80
N TRP A 41 -6.10 -15.89 17.58
CA TRP A 41 -5.32 -16.14 16.38
C TRP A 41 -4.08 -15.24 16.32
N VAL A 42 -4.23 -13.95 16.64
CA VAL A 42 -3.09 -13.01 16.69
C VAL A 42 -2.01 -13.51 17.65
N LYS A 43 -2.38 -13.91 18.88
CA LYS A 43 -1.44 -14.50 19.85
C LYS A 43 -0.69 -15.70 19.29
N LYS A 44 -1.42 -16.64 18.65
CA LYS A 44 -0.83 -17.86 18.07
C LYS A 44 0.12 -17.55 16.92
N VAL A 45 -0.23 -16.61 16.03
CA VAL A 45 0.62 -16.20 14.90
C VAL A 45 1.92 -15.56 15.41
N THR A 46 1.83 -14.67 16.40
CA THR A 46 3.01 -14.01 16.98
C THR A 46 3.99 -15.00 17.58
N ILE A 47 3.50 -16.00 18.33
CA ILE A 47 4.36 -17.03 18.95
C ILE A 47 4.97 -17.93 17.87
N ARG A 48 4.17 -18.40 16.91
CA ARG A 48 4.63 -19.33 15.86
C ARG A 48 5.61 -18.71 14.87
N LEU A 49 5.73 -17.39 14.79
CA LEU A 49 6.71 -16.74 13.92
C LEU A 49 8.16 -17.10 14.29
N PHE A 50 8.41 -17.40 15.56
CA PHE A 50 9.71 -17.76 16.10
C PHE A 50 10.01 -19.27 16.05
N ASP A 51 9.03 -20.08 15.65
CA ASP A 51 9.21 -21.51 15.51
C ASP A 51 9.99 -21.84 14.22
N LYS A 52 11.22 -22.34 14.40
CA LYS A 52 12.13 -22.70 13.31
C LYS A 52 11.75 -24.00 12.61
N THR A 53 10.84 -24.80 13.18
CA THR A 53 10.43 -26.10 12.62
C THR A 53 9.42 -25.97 11.48
N LEU A 54 8.83 -24.78 11.30
CA LEU A 54 7.78 -24.56 10.32
C LEU A 54 8.32 -24.46 8.88
N PRO A 55 7.56 -24.97 7.89
CA PRO A 55 7.86 -24.76 6.48
C PRO A 55 7.98 -23.26 6.17
N GLY A 56 9.00 -22.88 5.38
CA GLY A 56 9.29 -21.48 5.06
C GLY A 56 8.09 -20.71 4.48
N LYS A 57 7.21 -21.38 3.70
CA LYS A 57 5.97 -20.78 3.19
C LYS A 57 5.01 -20.37 4.30
N THR A 58 4.79 -21.24 5.28
CA THR A 58 3.92 -20.97 6.43
C THR A 58 4.49 -19.84 7.28
N ARG A 59 5.81 -19.83 7.49
CA ARG A 59 6.49 -18.75 8.20
C ARG A 59 6.38 -17.41 7.48
N LEU A 60 6.54 -17.38 6.16
CA LEU A 60 6.34 -16.17 5.35
C LEU A 60 4.90 -15.66 5.45
N GLY A 61 3.91 -16.56 5.43
CA GLY A 61 2.50 -16.19 5.64
C GLY A 61 2.27 -15.52 7.00
N TYR A 62 2.84 -16.07 8.09
CA TYR A 62 2.76 -15.44 9.41
C TYR A 62 3.50 -14.11 9.48
N LEU A 63 4.67 -14.00 8.85
CA LEU A 63 5.42 -12.75 8.78
C LEU A 63 4.62 -11.65 8.06
N LEU A 64 4.01 -11.98 6.93
CA LEU A 64 3.16 -11.04 6.18
C LEU A 64 1.98 -10.57 7.03
N ASN A 65 1.31 -11.48 7.74
CA ASN A 65 0.19 -11.12 8.62
C ASN A 65 0.62 -10.17 9.74
N LEU A 66 1.76 -10.43 10.38
CA LEU A 66 2.31 -9.52 11.39
C LEU A 66 2.66 -8.15 10.78
N LEU A 67 3.27 -8.14 9.60
CA LEU A 67 3.64 -6.91 8.91
C LEU A 67 2.41 -6.10 8.50
N PHE A 68 1.33 -6.74 8.06
CA PHE A 68 0.05 -6.07 7.80
C PHE A 68 -0.54 -5.46 9.06
N LEU A 69 -0.52 -6.20 10.18
CA LEU A 69 -1.03 -5.68 11.45
C LEU A 69 -0.29 -4.41 11.85
N ILE A 70 1.05 -4.44 11.84
CA ILE A 70 1.89 -3.30 12.19
C ILE A 70 1.68 -2.14 11.21
N ALA A 71 1.69 -2.41 9.90
CA ALA A 71 1.53 -1.37 8.89
C ALA A 71 0.15 -0.71 8.95
N MET A 72 -0.93 -1.47 9.15
CA MET A 72 -2.27 -0.91 9.28
C MET A 72 -2.41 -0.04 10.52
N ILE A 73 -1.93 -0.49 11.68
CA ILE A 73 -1.92 0.33 12.90
C ILE A 73 -1.16 1.64 12.65
N PHE A 74 0.02 1.56 12.02
CA PHE A 74 0.82 2.74 11.71
C PHE A 74 0.11 3.70 10.76
N ILE A 75 -0.51 3.21 9.67
CA ILE A 75 -1.25 4.04 8.71
C ILE A 75 -2.43 4.73 9.39
N ILE A 76 -3.18 4.04 10.24
CA ILE A 76 -4.31 4.62 10.97
C ILE A 76 -3.82 5.73 11.91
N VAL A 77 -2.82 5.45 12.74
CA VAL A 77 -2.30 6.42 13.72
C VAL A 77 -1.66 7.63 13.02
N SER A 78 -0.82 7.41 12.02
CA SER A 78 -0.24 8.49 11.23
C SER A 78 -1.31 9.30 10.49
N GLY A 79 -2.40 8.67 10.04
CA GLY A 79 -3.56 9.31 9.42
C GLY A 79 -4.29 10.25 10.38
N LEU A 80 -4.46 9.84 11.64
CA LEU A 80 -5.05 10.68 12.69
C LEU A 80 -4.19 11.93 12.94
N PHE A 81 -2.87 11.81 12.95
CA PHE A 81 -1.97 12.96 13.19
C PHE A 81 -1.88 13.96 12.02
N ILE A 82 -2.17 13.52 10.79
CA ILE A 82 -2.21 14.40 9.61
C ILE A 82 -3.63 14.85 9.24
N SER A 83 -4.64 14.46 10.02
CA SER A 83 -6.03 14.86 9.82
C SER A 83 -6.15 16.38 9.88
N LYS A 84 -6.89 16.94 8.91
CA LYS A 84 -7.13 18.38 8.80
C LYS A 84 -8.55 18.77 9.14
N ILE A 85 -9.51 17.86 8.93
CA ILE A 85 -10.93 18.16 9.05
C ILE A 85 -11.48 17.64 10.37
N LEU A 86 -11.24 16.37 10.69
CA LEU A 86 -11.81 15.74 11.88
C LEU A 86 -11.03 16.05 13.16
N PHE A 87 -9.69 16.15 13.07
CA PHE A 87 -8.83 16.40 14.23
C PHE A 87 -7.78 17.50 13.99
N PRO A 88 -8.18 18.74 13.67
CA PRO A 88 -7.25 19.83 13.33
C PRO A 88 -6.25 20.18 14.44
N ASN A 89 -6.58 19.86 15.70
CA ASN A 89 -5.77 20.20 16.88
C ASN A 89 -4.81 19.08 17.32
N LEU A 90 -4.87 17.87 16.73
CA LEU A 90 -4.00 16.72 17.09
C LEU A 90 -2.61 16.75 16.42
N ARG A 91 -2.18 17.92 15.95
CA ARG A 91 -0.92 18.11 15.23
C ARG A 91 0.27 17.92 16.16
N LEU A 92 0.87 16.73 16.13
CA LEU A 92 2.19 16.50 16.69
C LEU A 92 3.26 17.18 15.82
N GLY A 93 4.36 17.59 16.44
CA GLY A 93 5.51 18.14 15.70
C GLY A 93 5.94 17.21 14.56
N ASN A 94 6.38 17.80 13.44
CA ASN A 94 6.84 17.09 12.24
C ASN A 94 5.74 16.47 11.34
N GLU A 95 4.68 17.25 11.03
CA GLU A 95 3.60 16.89 10.08
C GLU A 95 4.12 16.34 8.74
N ALA A 96 5.23 16.89 8.24
CA ALA A 96 5.85 16.45 6.99
C ALA A 96 6.30 14.98 7.04
N TRP A 97 6.91 14.55 8.17
CA TRP A 97 7.32 13.17 8.34
C TRP A 97 6.12 12.24 8.48
N PHE A 98 5.10 12.59 9.26
CA PHE A 98 3.88 11.78 9.39
C PHE A 98 3.17 11.63 8.04
N LYS A 99 3.11 12.69 7.23
CA LYS A 99 2.53 12.62 5.89
C LYS A 99 3.35 11.72 4.96
N MET A 100 4.68 11.87 4.98
CA MET A 100 5.58 11.06 4.17
C MET A 100 5.51 9.59 4.56
N SER A 101 5.48 9.28 5.85
CA SER A 101 5.40 7.93 6.39
C SER A 101 4.03 7.30 6.12
N HIS A 102 2.93 8.03 6.34
CA HIS A 102 1.58 7.58 6.01
C HIS A 102 1.45 7.16 4.54
N ILE A 103 1.95 7.98 3.62
CA ILE A 103 1.95 7.67 2.18
C ILE A 103 2.86 6.46 1.92
N SER A 104 4.12 6.50 2.36
CA SER A 104 5.10 5.45 2.04
C SER A 104 4.67 4.07 2.55
N ILE A 105 4.20 4.00 3.81
CA ILE A 105 3.73 2.76 4.41
C ILE A 105 2.43 2.27 3.76
N SER A 106 1.57 3.18 3.26
CA SER A 106 0.39 2.77 2.48
C SER A 106 0.78 2.07 1.18
N TYR A 107 1.72 2.65 0.40
CA TYR A 107 2.25 2.02 -0.82
C TYR A 107 2.95 0.69 -0.53
N LEU A 108 3.73 0.61 0.55
CA LEU A 108 4.31 -0.64 1.02
C LEU A 108 3.25 -1.69 1.33
N THR A 109 2.18 -1.29 2.02
CA THR A 109 1.07 -2.18 2.38
C THR A 109 0.39 -2.73 1.13
N LEU A 110 0.15 -1.91 0.10
CA LEU A 110 -0.40 -2.36 -1.18
C LEU A 110 0.50 -3.40 -1.88
N PHE A 111 1.81 -3.16 -1.86
CA PHE A 111 2.81 -4.11 -2.37
C PHE A 111 2.78 -5.43 -1.60
N LEU A 112 2.76 -5.39 -0.27
CA LEU A 112 2.64 -6.58 0.57
C LEU A 112 1.35 -7.35 0.32
N ILE A 113 0.21 -6.67 0.13
CA ILE A 113 -1.08 -7.30 -0.23
C ILE A 113 -0.93 -8.05 -1.55
N SER A 114 -0.22 -7.48 -2.52
CA SER A 114 0.03 -8.12 -3.82
C SER A 114 0.85 -9.41 -3.69
N ILE A 115 1.89 -9.40 -2.85
CA ILE A 115 2.67 -10.60 -2.52
C ILE A 115 1.76 -11.64 -1.85
N HIS A 116 0.97 -11.24 -0.86
CA HIS A 116 0.06 -12.13 -0.16
C HIS A 116 -0.93 -12.82 -1.13
N ILE A 117 -1.54 -12.05 -2.03
CA ILE A 117 -2.42 -12.58 -3.08
C ILE A 117 -1.66 -13.57 -3.98
N GLY A 118 -0.45 -13.22 -4.41
CA GLY A 118 0.38 -14.08 -5.27
C GLY A 118 0.74 -15.43 -4.63
N LEU A 119 1.08 -15.44 -3.34
CA LEU A 119 1.35 -16.68 -2.57
C LEU A 119 0.14 -17.60 -2.44
N HIS A 120 -1.06 -17.03 -2.52
CA HIS A 120 -2.33 -17.75 -2.53
C HIS A 120 -2.88 -17.96 -3.96
N GLY A 121 -2.10 -17.66 -5.00
CA GLY A 121 -2.55 -17.69 -6.41
C GLY A 121 -3.10 -19.04 -6.88
N LYS A 122 -2.55 -20.17 -6.40
CA LYS A 122 -3.11 -21.52 -6.71
C LYS A 122 -4.55 -21.67 -6.21
N TRP A 123 -4.83 -21.21 -4.98
CA TRP A 123 -6.17 -21.24 -4.41
C TRP A 123 -7.10 -20.31 -5.19
N ILE A 124 -6.66 -19.10 -5.52
CA ILE A 124 -7.44 -18.12 -6.29
C ILE A 124 -7.84 -18.68 -7.66
N ILE A 125 -6.90 -19.29 -8.39
CA ILE A 125 -7.18 -19.89 -9.70
C ILE A 125 -8.22 -21.02 -9.58
N ASN A 126 -8.08 -21.87 -8.56
CA ASN A 126 -9.02 -22.97 -8.34
C ASN A 126 -10.42 -22.47 -7.97
N GLN A 127 -10.53 -21.48 -7.09
CA GLN A 127 -11.80 -20.85 -6.76
C GLN A 127 -12.42 -20.16 -7.98
N SER A 128 -11.61 -19.49 -8.80
CA SER A 128 -12.09 -18.83 -10.02
C SER A 128 -12.67 -19.82 -11.02
N LYS A 129 -12.03 -20.98 -11.20
CA LYS A 129 -12.55 -22.05 -12.06
C LYS A 129 -13.89 -22.59 -11.56
N GLN A 130 -14.04 -22.76 -10.24
CA GLN A 130 -15.28 -23.24 -9.63
C GLN A 130 -16.42 -22.22 -9.78
N LEU A 131 -16.16 -20.95 -9.47
CA LEU A 131 -17.15 -19.88 -9.54
C LEU A 131 -17.63 -19.62 -10.98
N LEU A 132 -16.69 -19.59 -11.93
CA LEU A 132 -16.99 -19.31 -13.33
C LEU A 132 -17.34 -20.59 -14.13
N LYS A 133 -17.43 -21.75 -13.47
CA LYS A 133 -17.69 -23.06 -14.08
C LYS A 133 -16.84 -23.32 -15.34
N ILE A 134 -15.59 -22.89 -15.31
CA ILE A 134 -14.71 -22.90 -16.47
C ILE A 134 -14.28 -24.34 -16.77
N ARG A 135 -14.65 -24.85 -17.94
CA ARG A 135 -14.17 -26.14 -18.43
C ARG A 135 -12.73 -26.00 -18.94
N SER A 136 -11.87 -26.93 -18.53
CA SER A 136 -10.47 -26.94 -18.95
C SER A 136 -10.36 -27.33 -20.43
N SER A 137 -10.16 -26.34 -21.29
CA SER A 137 -9.94 -26.51 -22.73
C SER A 137 -8.68 -25.76 -23.19
N LYS A 138 -8.19 -26.07 -24.40
CA LYS A 138 -7.08 -25.32 -25.02
C LYS A 138 -7.40 -23.82 -25.15
N THR A 139 -8.65 -23.46 -25.46
CA THR A 139 -9.11 -22.07 -25.59
C THR A 139 -9.07 -21.32 -24.26
N THR A 140 -9.54 -21.93 -23.17
CA THR A 140 -9.44 -21.36 -21.81
C THR A 140 -7.99 -21.07 -21.42
N GLY A 141 -7.08 -21.99 -21.75
CA GLY A 141 -5.64 -21.80 -21.50
C GLY A 141 -5.05 -20.63 -22.29
N MET A 142 -5.47 -20.44 -23.54
CA MET A 142 -5.04 -19.33 -24.39
C MET A 142 -5.58 -17.98 -23.89
N ILE A 143 -6.86 -17.93 -23.52
CA ILE A 143 -7.48 -16.74 -22.92
C ILE A 143 -6.77 -16.35 -21.62
N GLY A 144 -6.46 -17.34 -20.76
CA GLY A 144 -5.73 -17.07 -19.51
C GLY A 144 -4.33 -16.50 -19.74
N LYS A 145 -3.62 -16.96 -20.77
CA LYS A 145 -2.31 -16.39 -21.15
C LYS A 145 -2.45 -14.97 -21.69
N LEU A 146 -3.44 -14.72 -22.54
CA LEU A 146 -3.70 -13.39 -23.09
C LEU A 146 -4.06 -12.40 -21.98
N ALA A 147 -4.96 -12.78 -21.06
CA ALA A 147 -5.31 -11.98 -19.90
C ALA A 147 -4.10 -11.66 -19.02
N LEU A 148 -3.21 -12.63 -18.80
CA LEU A 148 -1.96 -12.40 -18.07
C LEU A 148 -1.07 -11.36 -18.77
N VAL A 149 -0.90 -11.44 -20.09
CA VAL A 149 -0.08 -10.47 -20.85
C VAL A 149 -0.69 -9.07 -20.76
N ILE A 150 -2.01 -8.95 -20.92
CA ILE A 150 -2.72 -7.67 -20.80
C ILE A 150 -2.53 -7.08 -19.40
N LEU A 151 -2.70 -7.87 -18.34
CA LEU A 151 -2.51 -7.41 -16.97
C LEU A 151 -1.08 -6.96 -16.70
N LEU A 152 -0.08 -7.66 -17.24
CA LEU A 152 1.33 -7.27 -17.08
C LEU A 152 1.66 -5.97 -17.82
N LEU A 153 1.18 -5.80 -19.06
CA LEU A 153 1.40 -4.58 -19.83
C LEU A 153 0.69 -3.38 -19.19
N PHE A 154 -0.59 -3.54 -18.85
CA PHE A 154 -1.38 -2.50 -18.22
C PHE A 154 -0.82 -2.12 -16.84
N GLY A 155 -0.60 -3.10 -15.96
CA GLY A 155 -0.06 -2.85 -14.63
C GLY A 155 1.38 -2.32 -14.67
N GLY A 156 2.20 -2.74 -15.64
CA GLY A 156 3.54 -2.21 -15.87
C GLY A 156 3.51 -0.73 -16.27
N TYR A 157 2.59 -0.35 -17.15
CA TYR A 157 2.34 1.04 -17.50
C TYR A 157 1.92 1.87 -16.27
N GLU A 158 0.97 1.38 -15.46
CA GLU A 158 0.51 2.06 -14.26
C GLU A 158 1.63 2.22 -13.20
N ILE A 159 2.53 1.25 -13.05
CA ILE A 159 3.70 1.37 -12.15
C ILE A 159 4.56 2.58 -12.52
N ILE A 160 4.79 2.79 -13.82
CA ILE A 160 5.60 3.90 -14.34
C ILE A 160 4.81 5.21 -14.22
N ALA A 161 3.56 5.23 -14.68
CA ALA A 161 2.70 6.42 -14.67
C ALA A 161 2.48 6.98 -13.26
N THR A 162 2.33 6.11 -12.26
CA THR A 162 2.10 6.51 -10.86
C THR A 162 3.39 6.74 -10.06
N ASN A 163 4.57 6.52 -10.66
CA ASN A 163 5.87 6.50 -9.97
C ASN A 163 5.87 5.57 -8.74
N PHE A 164 5.19 4.42 -8.85
CA PHE A 164 4.96 3.49 -7.75
C PHE A 164 6.28 3.02 -7.11
N ALA A 165 7.30 2.74 -7.92
CA ALA A 165 8.61 2.30 -7.44
C ALA A 165 9.28 3.35 -6.52
N ALA A 166 9.21 4.63 -6.88
CA ALA A 166 9.75 5.71 -6.05
C ALA A 166 9.01 5.84 -4.71
N ARG A 167 7.69 5.59 -4.69
CA ARG A 167 6.86 5.58 -3.47
C ARG A 167 7.19 4.43 -2.53
N ILE A 168 7.65 3.29 -3.05
CA ILE A 168 8.15 2.20 -2.21
C ILE A 168 9.55 2.54 -1.69
N GLN A 169 10.43 3.10 -2.52
CA GLN A 169 11.77 3.49 -2.09
C GLN A 169 11.75 4.54 -0.98
N SER A 170 10.73 5.40 -0.93
CA SER A 170 10.57 6.38 0.14
C SER A 170 10.33 5.77 1.52
N VAL A 171 9.94 4.49 1.60
CA VAL A 171 9.89 3.74 2.86
C VAL A 171 11.27 3.73 3.53
N GLY A 172 12.35 3.50 2.77
CA GLY A 172 13.71 3.54 3.31
C GLY A 172 14.08 4.92 3.85
N GLN A 173 13.61 5.99 3.19
CA GLN A 173 13.82 7.37 3.66
C GLN A 173 13.09 7.64 4.98
N VAL A 174 11.89 7.09 5.18
CA VAL A 174 11.13 7.22 6.44
C VAL A 174 11.92 6.62 7.61
N PHE A 175 12.54 5.45 7.42
CA PHE A 175 13.37 4.81 8.44
C PHE A 175 14.71 5.55 8.65
N ASN A 176 15.35 6.03 7.59
CA ASN A 176 16.59 6.82 7.69
C ASN A 176 16.38 8.23 8.26
N PHE A 177 15.20 8.82 8.08
CA PHE A 177 14.84 10.11 8.67
C PHE A 177 14.88 10.02 10.21
N THR A 178 14.44 8.91 10.80
CA THR A 178 14.53 8.66 12.25
C THR A 178 15.99 8.65 12.72
N THR A 179 16.91 8.08 11.93
CA THR A 179 18.35 8.06 12.24
C THR A 179 19.01 9.43 12.08
N SER A 180 18.52 10.25 11.14
CA SER A 180 19.10 11.57 10.83
C SER A 180 18.53 12.70 11.70
N ALA A 181 17.30 12.55 12.21
CA ALA A 181 16.67 13.50 13.12
C ALA A 181 17.32 13.51 14.52
N GLY A 182 18.15 12.52 14.84
CA GLY A 182 18.98 12.49 16.06
C GLY A 182 20.27 13.30 16.00
N LEU A 183 20.67 13.83 14.82
CA LEU A 183 21.95 14.53 14.65
C LEU A 183 21.83 15.71 13.69
N LYS A 184 21.15 16.79 14.09
CA LYS A 184 21.42 18.19 13.67
C LYS A 184 20.39 19.16 14.29
N GLN A 185 20.48 19.40 15.60
CA GLN A 185 20.22 20.74 16.11
C GLN A 185 21.49 21.55 15.88
N ARG A 186 21.54 22.36 14.81
CA ARG A 186 22.57 23.40 14.70
C ARG A 186 22.19 24.51 15.70
N PRO A 187 23.13 25.04 16.50
CA PRO A 187 22.82 26.14 17.41
C PRO A 187 22.38 27.37 16.60
N ALA A 188 21.41 28.10 17.13
CA ALA A 188 20.87 29.33 16.56
C ALA A 188 21.96 30.41 16.49
N GLY A 189 22.66 30.47 15.36
CA GLY A 189 23.53 31.58 14.99
C GLY A 189 22.69 32.76 14.54
N ASN A 190 22.79 33.86 15.27
CA ASN A 190 22.09 35.12 15.05
C ASN A 190 22.42 35.67 13.64
N LEU A 191 21.50 35.53 12.68
CA LEU A 191 21.64 36.11 11.35
C LEU A 191 20.53 37.15 11.15
N LYS A 192 20.90 38.43 11.21
CA LYS A 192 20.04 39.54 10.76
C LYS A 192 19.80 39.39 9.26
N ILE A 193 18.55 39.18 8.85
CA ILE A 193 18.14 39.16 7.45
C ILE A 193 17.56 40.56 7.12
N PRO A 194 18.10 41.28 6.12
CA PRO A 194 17.50 42.52 5.62
C PRO A 194 16.13 42.24 4.98
N SER A 195 15.16 43.08 5.30
CA SER A 195 13.77 43.00 4.86
C SER A 195 13.57 43.56 3.44
N ASP A 196 14.13 42.91 2.41
CA ASP A 196 13.85 43.27 1.02
C ASP A 196 14.07 42.11 0.04
N ILE A 197 13.25 41.04 0.13
CA ILE A 197 12.98 40.17 -1.04
C ILE A 197 11.50 39.76 -0.99
N GLN A 198 10.63 40.72 -1.32
CA GLN A 198 9.26 40.46 -1.73
C GLN A 198 9.27 39.93 -3.17
N LYS A 199 8.55 38.83 -3.41
CA LYS A 199 8.26 38.14 -4.68
C LYS A 199 9.35 37.22 -5.25
N ARG A 200 9.21 35.92 -4.94
CA ARG A 200 9.57 34.83 -5.88
C ARG A 200 8.44 33.79 -5.87
N PRO A 201 8.02 33.28 -7.04
CA PRO A 201 6.82 32.46 -7.15
C PRO A 201 7.06 31.07 -6.58
N GLU A 202 6.06 30.56 -5.86
CA GLU A 202 6.04 29.19 -5.35
C GLU A 202 6.25 28.20 -6.51
N GLY A 203 7.14 27.24 -6.27
CA GLY A 203 7.53 26.22 -7.22
C GLY A 203 6.34 25.44 -7.73
N ARG A 204 6.14 25.53 -9.06
CA ARG A 204 5.35 24.61 -9.87
C ARG A 204 5.73 23.17 -9.55
N GLY A 205 4.93 22.51 -8.71
CA GLY A 205 4.75 21.07 -8.77
C GLY A 205 4.04 20.75 -10.08
N GLN A 206 4.83 20.37 -11.08
CA GLN A 206 4.39 20.03 -12.42
C GLN A 206 3.61 18.71 -12.39
N ASN A 207 2.34 18.78 -12.01
CA ASN A 207 1.36 17.74 -12.31
C ASN A 207 0.70 18.15 -13.63
N ASN A 208 1.34 17.78 -14.74
CA ASN A 208 0.73 17.86 -16.05
C ASN A 208 -0.39 16.83 -16.15
N HIS A 209 -1.60 17.20 -15.73
CA HIS A 209 -2.83 16.81 -16.39
C HIS A 209 -3.80 17.99 -16.32
N SER A 210 -4.09 18.51 -17.51
CA SER A 210 -4.94 19.64 -17.84
C SER A 210 -6.38 19.50 -17.31
N ALA A 211 -6.81 20.53 -16.60
CA ALA A 211 -8.11 21.22 -16.70
C ALA A 211 -9.37 20.37 -16.98
N LEU A 212 -9.93 19.80 -15.92
CA LEU A 212 -11.31 19.95 -15.47
C LEU A 212 -11.32 19.40 -14.03
N LYS A 213 -11.97 20.07 -13.08
CA LYS A 213 -12.21 19.50 -11.75
C LYS A 213 -13.26 18.40 -11.88
N GLU A 214 -12.93 17.33 -12.59
CA GLU A 214 -13.70 16.09 -12.52
C GLU A 214 -13.30 15.39 -11.23
N ASP A 215 -14.30 15.05 -10.42
CA ASP A 215 -14.09 14.16 -9.29
C ASP A 215 -13.42 12.89 -9.83
N PRO A 216 -12.29 12.47 -9.27
CA PRO A 216 -11.55 11.35 -9.82
C PRO A 216 -12.44 10.11 -9.81
N ASN A 217 -12.57 9.48 -10.98
CA ASN A 217 -13.42 8.31 -11.17
C ASN A 217 -12.98 7.18 -10.20
N PRO A 218 -13.83 6.77 -9.23
CA PRO A 218 -13.51 5.71 -8.28
C PRO A 218 -13.11 4.40 -8.96
N LEU A 219 -13.73 4.10 -10.11
CA LEU A 219 -13.39 2.93 -10.91
C LEU A 219 -12.00 3.04 -11.52
N GLY A 220 -11.59 4.24 -11.96
CA GLY A 220 -10.25 4.47 -12.48
C GLY A 220 -9.17 4.16 -11.44
N ILE A 221 -9.38 4.60 -10.19
CA ILE A 221 -8.45 4.35 -9.08
C ILE A 221 -8.36 2.87 -8.76
N ILE A 222 -9.51 2.19 -8.68
CA ILE A 222 -9.57 0.74 -8.49
C ILE A 222 -8.78 0.06 -9.62
N THR A 223 -9.07 0.36 -10.88
CA THR A 223 -8.41 -0.25 -12.04
C THR A 223 -6.90 -0.01 -12.02
N THR A 224 -6.43 1.21 -11.77
CA THR A 224 -5.00 1.55 -11.66
C THR A 224 -4.30 0.70 -10.60
N TYR A 225 -4.78 0.71 -9.36
CA TYR A 225 -4.08 0.03 -8.28
C TYR A 225 -4.22 -1.49 -8.34
N PHE A 226 -5.38 -2.03 -8.76
CA PHE A 226 -5.50 -3.46 -9.04
C PHE A 226 -4.62 -3.90 -10.21
N GLY A 227 -4.45 -3.05 -11.23
CA GLY A 227 -3.49 -3.25 -12.32
C GLY A 227 -2.07 -3.40 -11.80
N ILE A 228 -1.60 -2.44 -10.99
CA ILE A 228 -0.28 -2.50 -10.34
C ILE A 228 -0.14 -3.78 -9.48
N MET A 229 -1.13 -4.08 -8.65
CA MET A 229 -1.12 -5.25 -7.78
C MET A 229 -1.04 -6.56 -8.57
N SER A 230 -1.68 -6.63 -9.74
CA SER A 230 -1.67 -7.82 -10.59
C SER A 230 -0.26 -8.20 -11.04
N VAL A 231 0.59 -7.22 -11.35
CA VAL A 231 1.99 -7.46 -11.76
C VAL A 231 2.74 -8.17 -10.64
N PHE A 232 2.71 -7.63 -9.43
CA PHE A 232 3.42 -8.21 -8.30
C PHE A 232 2.83 -9.55 -7.85
N ALA A 233 1.51 -9.71 -7.91
CA ALA A 233 0.84 -10.97 -7.61
C ALA A 233 1.23 -12.07 -8.62
N ILE A 234 1.27 -11.75 -9.92
CA ILE A 234 1.71 -12.67 -10.98
C ILE A 234 3.18 -13.05 -10.77
N LEU A 235 4.07 -12.07 -10.57
CA LEU A 235 5.49 -12.32 -10.32
C LEU A 235 5.70 -13.23 -9.10
N THR A 236 5.00 -12.94 -8.01
CA THR A 236 5.07 -13.74 -6.77
C THR A 236 4.58 -15.16 -7.00
N TYR A 237 3.47 -15.35 -7.71
CA TYR A 237 2.93 -16.67 -8.03
C TYR A 237 3.92 -17.51 -8.87
N TYR A 238 4.54 -16.92 -9.89
CA TYR A 238 5.52 -17.64 -10.73
C TYR A 238 6.82 -17.91 -9.98
N ALA A 239 7.28 -17.00 -9.13
CA ALA A 239 8.42 -17.21 -8.26
C ALA A 239 8.17 -18.37 -7.28
N GLU A 240 6.99 -18.41 -6.64
CA GLU A 240 6.59 -19.52 -5.77
C GLU A 240 6.56 -20.84 -6.55
N LYS A 241 5.90 -20.86 -7.70
CA LYS A 241 5.76 -22.04 -8.56
C LYS A 241 7.12 -22.58 -9.01
N PHE A 242 8.06 -21.69 -9.32
CA PHE A 242 9.43 -22.06 -9.68
C PHE A 242 10.19 -22.66 -8.49
N TRP A 243 10.08 -22.04 -7.31
CA TRP A 243 10.74 -22.51 -6.10
C TRP A 243 10.24 -23.88 -5.65
N THR A 244 8.93 -24.14 -5.76
CA THR A 244 8.37 -25.47 -5.41
C THR A 244 8.85 -26.56 -6.35
N ARG A 245 8.97 -26.29 -7.65
CA ARG A 245 9.46 -27.27 -8.63
C ARG A 245 10.89 -27.72 -8.37
N ARG A 246 11.76 -26.81 -7.91
CA ARG A 246 13.15 -27.13 -7.57
C ARG A 246 13.32 -28.01 -6.33
N LYS A 247 12.29 -28.12 -5.48
CA LYS A 247 12.31 -29.01 -4.30
C LYS A 247 11.79 -30.41 -4.59
N GLU A 248 11.19 -30.62 -5.75
CA GLU A 248 10.62 -31.89 -6.21
C GLU A 248 11.57 -32.65 -7.17
N VAL A 249 12.74 -32.05 -7.49
CA VAL A 249 13.84 -32.61 -8.28
C VAL A 249 15.05 -32.78 -7.36
#